data_AF-A0A7J6E788-F1
#
_entry.id   AF-A0A7J6E788-F1
#
_cell.length_a   1.000
_cell.length_b   1.000
_cell.length_c   1.000
_cell.angle_alpha   90.00
_cell.angle_beta   90.00
_cell.angle_gamma   90.00
#
_symmetry.space_group_name_H-M   'P 1'
#
loop_
_entity.id
_entity.type
_entity.pdbx_description
1 polymer ?
#
loop_
_entity_poly.entity_id
_entity_poly.type
_entity_poly.pdbx_seq_one_letter_code
_entity_poly.pdbx_strand_id
1 'polypeptide(L)'
;MVIIIKEKARSMVKPSEKTPRRRLWLSVLDQMNNPSHNPVIYFFRSSPSNNNNNFFDANILKHSLSKVLVPFYPIAGRLRPVQVHGGGRGPHPRTEIDCNEQGVLFVTAETTSVIDDFGDFAPTPQLRRLTPTVDYSLGISSYPLLLIQVTYFKCGGVSIGI
;
A
#
# COMPACT_ATOMS: atom_id res chain seq x y z
N MET A 1 26.52 -4.08 -1.87
CA MET A 1 25.85 -5.38 -1.68
C MET A 1 24.55 -5.39 -2.48
N VAL A 2 24.22 -6.46 -3.18
CA VAL A 2 22.94 -6.57 -3.91
C VAL A 2 21.88 -7.11 -2.96
N ILE A 3 20.94 -6.27 -2.56
CA ILE A 3 19.78 -6.68 -1.77
C ILE A 3 18.82 -7.40 -2.72
N ILE A 4 18.26 -8.55 -2.35
CA ILE A 4 17.27 -9.29 -3.15
C ILE A 4 16.03 -9.50 -2.30
N ILE A 5 14.89 -8.96 -2.74
CA ILE A 5 13.59 -9.14 -2.10
C ILE A 5 12.78 -10.06 -2.99
N LYS A 6 12.31 -11.17 -2.42
CA LYS A 6 11.53 -12.20 -3.10
C LYS A 6 10.10 -12.12 -2.62
N GLU A 7 9.17 -11.85 -3.53
CA GLU A 7 7.74 -11.94 -3.24
C GLU A 7 7.36 -13.39 -2.90
N LYS A 8 6.52 -13.54 -1.88
CA LYS A 8 6.00 -14.84 -1.40
C LYS A 8 4.54 -15.00 -1.71
N ALA A 9 3.74 -13.97 -1.47
CA ALA A 9 2.32 -13.99 -1.77
C ALA A 9 1.78 -12.59 -1.98
N ARG A 10 0.71 -12.52 -2.77
CA ARG A 10 -0.08 -11.32 -3.02
C ARG A 10 -1.55 -11.67 -2.78
N SER A 11 -2.28 -10.87 -1.99
CA SER A 11 -3.74 -10.98 -1.83
C SER A 11 -4.42 -9.63 -1.68
N MET A 12 -5.64 -9.43 -2.22
CA MET A 12 -6.44 -8.22 -1.98
C MET A 12 -7.10 -8.31 -0.61
N VAL A 13 -6.81 -7.36 0.29
CA VAL A 13 -7.51 -7.27 1.58
C VAL A 13 -8.70 -6.35 1.42
N LYS A 14 -9.90 -6.92 1.59
CA LYS A 14 -11.17 -6.22 1.48
C LYS A 14 -11.71 -5.84 2.87
N PRO A 15 -12.63 -4.88 2.97
CA PRO A 15 -13.37 -4.65 4.21
C PRO A 15 -14.02 -5.93 4.73
N SER A 16 -14.00 -6.12 6.05
CA SER A 16 -14.55 -7.32 6.70
C SER A 16 -16.09 -7.38 6.66
N GLU A 17 -16.72 -6.23 6.42
CA GLU A 17 -18.17 -6.06 6.33
C GLU A 17 -18.52 -5.26 5.07
N LYS A 18 -19.80 -5.27 4.67
CA LYS A 18 -20.27 -4.42 3.58
C LYS A 18 -20.14 -2.94 3.97
N THR A 19 -19.71 -2.13 3.02
CA THR A 19 -19.47 -0.71 3.19
C THR A 19 -20.36 0.12 2.26
N PRO A 20 -20.58 1.42 2.54
CA PRO A 20 -21.36 2.28 1.68
C PRO A 20 -20.75 2.37 0.26
N ARG A 21 -21.51 1.89 -0.74
CA ARG A 21 -21.14 2.05 -2.14
C ARG A 21 -21.56 3.42 -2.63
N ARG A 22 -20.58 4.32 -2.75
CA ARG A 22 -20.77 5.69 -3.22
C ARG A 22 -19.54 6.21 -3.94
N ARG A 23 -19.70 7.34 -4.59
CA ARG A 23 -18.60 8.10 -5.20
C ARG A 23 -18.27 9.28 -4.30
N LEU A 24 -16.98 9.51 -4.08
CA LEU A 24 -16.48 10.64 -3.31
C LEU A 24 -15.69 11.55 -4.24
N TRP A 25 -16.15 12.78 -4.38
CA TRP A 25 -15.43 13.81 -5.10
C TRP A 25 -14.14 14.15 -4.37
N LEU A 26 -13.05 14.19 -5.12
CA LEU A 26 -11.80 14.75 -4.63
C LEU A 26 -11.92 16.27 -4.52
N SER A 27 -11.29 16.84 -3.51
CA SER A 27 -11.19 18.29 -3.37
C SER A 27 -10.32 18.88 -4.48
N VAL A 28 -10.26 20.22 -4.57
CA VAL A 28 -9.33 20.89 -5.48
C VAL A 28 -7.88 20.61 -5.09
N LEU A 29 -7.59 20.51 -3.79
CA LEU A 29 -6.25 20.21 -3.27
C LEU A 29 -5.78 18.81 -3.69
N ASP A 30 -6.67 17.83 -3.60
CA ASP A 30 -6.39 16.44 -4.02
C ASP A 30 -6.10 16.31 -5.52
N GLN A 31 -6.57 17.27 -6.33
CA GLN A 31 -6.40 17.29 -7.79
C GLN A 31 -5.21 18.14 -8.26
N MET A 32 -4.46 18.77 -7.34
CA MET A 32 -3.29 19.59 -7.70
C MET A 32 -2.11 18.76 -8.22
N ASN A 33 -2.03 17.50 -7.80
CA ASN A 33 -0.93 16.61 -8.15
C ASN A 33 -1.43 15.41 -8.97
N ASN A 34 -0.55 14.87 -9.81
CA ASN A 34 -0.81 13.60 -10.47
C ASN A 34 -0.93 12.50 -9.41
N PRO A 35 -1.95 11.63 -9.49
CA PRO A 35 -2.12 10.53 -8.55
C PRO A 35 -0.92 9.57 -8.58
N SER A 36 -0.18 9.52 -7.47
CA SER A 36 0.96 8.64 -7.26
C SER A 36 1.02 8.19 -5.79
N HIS A 37 1.66 7.04 -5.54
CA HIS A 37 1.90 6.56 -4.19
C HIS A 37 3.17 7.20 -3.60
N ASN A 38 3.06 7.68 -2.36
CA ASN A 38 4.18 8.21 -1.59
C ASN A 38 4.58 7.16 -0.54
N PRO A 39 5.65 6.38 -0.78
CA PRO A 39 5.97 5.25 0.06
C PRO A 39 6.49 5.67 1.43
N VAL A 40 6.04 4.97 2.47
CA VAL A 40 6.57 5.06 3.84
C VAL A 40 6.97 3.67 4.30
N ILE A 41 8.16 3.52 4.86
CA ILE A 41 8.69 2.22 5.29
C ILE A 41 8.97 2.25 6.79
N TYR A 42 8.33 1.36 7.53
CA TYR A 42 8.57 1.15 8.95
C TYR A 42 9.43 -0.10 9.15
N PHE A 43 10.42 -0.04 10.05
CA PHE A 43 11.28 -1.16 10.40
C PHE A 43 11.05 -1.59 11.85
N PHE A 44 10.90 -2.90 12.06
CA PHE A 44 10.67 -3.52 13.36
C PHE A 44 11.75 -4.58 13.58
N ARG A 45 12.59 -4.37 14.59
CA ARG A 45 13.63 -5.33 14.97
C ARG A 45 13.03 -6.40 15.88
N SER A 46 13.36 -7.66 15.63
CA SER A 46 13.02 -8.75 16.55
C SER A 46 13.91 -8.66 17.80
N SER A 47 13.34 -8.97 18.97
CA SER A 47 14.11 -9.04 20.22
C SER A 47 15.00 -10.28 20.22
N PRO A 48 16.28 -10.18 20.65
CA PRO A 48 17.17 -11.34 20.79
C PRO A 48 16.64 -12.44 21.72
N SER A 49 15.77 -12.07 22.68
CA SER A 49 15.14 -13.02 23.60
C SER A 49 13.97 -13.80 22.98
N ASN A 50 13.52 -13.41 21.80
CA ASN A 50 12.38 -14.00 21.12
C ASN A 50 12.88 -15.08 20.14
N ASN A 51 13.25 -16.24 20.68
CA ASN A 51 13.64 -17.43 19.90
C ASN A 51 12.46 -18.10 19.16
N ASN A 52 11.25 -17.52 19.25
CA ASN A 52 10.07 -18.04 18.58
C ASN A 52 9.88 -17.38 17.21
N ASN A 53 9.59 -18.19 16.19
CA ASN A 53 9.23 -17.77 14.82
C ASN A 53 7.94 -16.91 14.72
N ASN A 54 7.39 -16.42 15.84
CA ASN A 54 6.10 -15.72 15.91
C ASN A 54 6.24 -14.21 16.17
N PHE A 55 7.41 -13.61 15.93
CA PHE A 55 7.61 -12.16 16.14
C PHE A 55 6.59 -11.30 15.36
N PHE A 56 6.24 -11.71 14.14
CA PHE A 56 5.31 -10.96 13.30
C PHE A 56 4.45 -11.89 12.44
N ASP A 57 3.13 -11.83 12.64
CA ASP A 57 2.16 -12.57 11.83
C ASP A 57 1.41 -11.62 10.87
N ALA A 58 1.68 -11.78 9.56
CA ALA A 58 1.02 -11.01 8.53
C ALA A 58 -0.50 -11.27 8.47
N ASN A 59 -1.00 -12.41 8.94
CA ASN A 59 -2.44 -12.69 8.97
C ASN A 59 -3.17 -11.84 10.01
N ILE A 60 -2.54 -11.58 11.17
CA ILE A 60 -3.08 -10.65 12.16
C ILE A 60 -3.19 -9.26 11.54
N LEU A 61 -2.15 -8.80 10.82
CA LEU A 61 -2.18 -7.51 10.13
C LEU A 61 -3.25 -7.46 9.02
N LYS A 62 -3.41 -8.52 8.21
CA LYS A 62 -4.46 -8.59 7.19
C LYS A 62 -5.86 -8.51 7.82
N HIS A 63 -6.06 -9.20 8.95
CA HIS A 63 -7.35 -9.19 9.64
C HIS A 63 -7.67 -7.83 10.26
N SER A 64 -6.69 -7.20 10.91
CA SER A 64 -6.87 -5.85 11.47
C SER A 64 -7.12 -4.82 10.39
N LEU A 65 -6.39 -4.90 9.26
CA LEU A 65 -6.63 -4.07 8.08
C LEU A 65 -8.05 -4.25 7.54
N SER A 66 -8.51 -5.49 7.38
CA SER A 66 -9.87 -5.78 6.92
C SER A 66 -10.95 -5.14 7.81
N LYS A 67 -10.75 -5.12 9.13
CA LYS A 67 -11.63 -4.44 10.08
C LYS A 67 -11.58 -2.91 9.95
N VAL A 68 -10.38 -2.33 9.88
CA VAL A 68 -10.21 -0.86 9.75
C VAL A 68 -10.74 -0.34 8.41
N LEU A 69 -10.71 -1.15 7.36
CA LEU A 69 -11.30 -0.79 6.06
C LEU A 69 -12.83 -0.63 6.10
N VAL A 70 -13.53 -1.01 7.18
CA VAL A 70 -14.97 -0.74 7.32
C VAL A 70 -15.23 0.75 7.55
N PRO A 71 -14.69 1.39 8.62
CA PRO A 71 -14.82 2.85 8.79
C PRO A 71 -14.01 3.66 7.77
N PHE A 72 -12.91 3.10 7.22
CA PHE A 72 -12.07 3.75 6.20
C PHE A 72 -12.31 3.20 4.78
N TYR A 73 -13.55 2.84 4.48
CA TYR A 73 -13.94 2.16 3.23
C TYR A 73 -13.51 2.86 1.92
N PRO A 74 -13.34 4.20 1.82
CA PRO A 74 -12.84 4.79 0.58
C PRO A 74 -11.47 4.24 0.15
N ILE A 75 -10.61 3.88 1.11
CA ILE A 75 -9.26 3.35 0.86
C ILE A 75 -9.31 2.01 0.09
N ALA A 76 -10.38 1.23 0.25
CA ALA A 76 -10.59 0.00 -0.49
C ALA A 76 -11.17 0.21 -1.90
N GLY A 77 -11.38 1.47 -2.33
CA GLY A 77 -11.94 1.82 -3.63
C GLY A 77 -10.89 1.96 -4.74
N ARG A 78 -11.28 2.63 -5.83
CA ARG A 78 -10.39 3.01 -6.95
C ARG A 78 -10.64 4.45 -7.37
N LEU A 79 -9.62 5.11 -7.91
CA LEU A 79 -9.82 6.39 -8.57
C LEU A 79 -10.52 6.21 -9.92
N ARG A 80 -11.41 7.11 -10.27
CA ARG A 80 -12.16 7.08 -11.52
C ARG A 80 -12.12 8.46 -12.19
N PRO A 81 -11.73 8.56 -13.47
CA PRO A 81 -11.85 9.82 -14.19
C PRO A 81 -13.33 10.12 -14.49
N VAL A 82 -13.71 11.37 -14.38
CA VAL A 82 -15.06 11.88 -14.64
C VAL A 82 -14.97 12.98 -15.70
N GLN A 83 -15.67 12.75 -16.81
CA GLN A 83 -15.87 13.78 -17.82
C GLN A 83 -16.91 14.77 -17.30
N VAL A 84 -16.53 16.04 -17.17
CA VAL A 84 -17.45 17.12 -16.80
C VAL A 84 -17.91 17.80 -18.07
N HIS A 85 -19.19 17.66 -18.41
CA HIS A 85 -19.80 18.44 -19.47
C HIS A 85 -20.18 19.82 -18.89
N GLY A 86 -19.46 20.87 -19.33
CA GLY A 86 -19.74 22.27 -18.99
C GLY A 86 -18.97 22.83 -17.80
N GLY A 87 -18.12 23.84 -18.07
CA GLY A 87 -17.79 24.92 -17.12
C GLY A 87 -16.56 24.80 -16.21
N GLY A 88 -15.88 23.65 -16.12
CA GLY A 88 -14.65 23.53 -15.34
C GLY A 88 -13.42 24.05 -16.11
N ARG A 89 -12.82 25.17 -15.68
CA ARG A 89 -11.64 25.81 -16.28
C ARG A 89 -10.33 25.03 -16.06
N GLY A 90 -10.25 23.78 -16.47
CA GLY A 90 -9.01 22.98 -16.39
C GLY A 90 -8.88 21.97 -17.52
N PRO A 91 -7.66 21.67 -18.02
CA PRO A 91 -7.43 20.79 -19.16
C PRO A 91 -7.61 19.29 -18.84
N HIS A 92 -7.94 18.90 -17.60
CA HIS A 92 -7.98 17.51 -17.16
C HIS A 92 -9.35 17.07 -16.62
N PRO A 93 -9.77 15.82 -16.89
CA PRO A 93 -10.98 15.26 -16.28
C PRO A 93 -10.84 15.24 -14.77
N ARG A 94 -11.91 15.60 -14.06
CA ARG A 94 -11.93 15.48 -12.60
C ARG A 94 -11.82 14.03 -12.19
N THR A 95 -11.29 13.77 -11.00
CA THR A 95 -11.19 12.41 -10.46
C THR A 95 -12.05 12.28 -9.19
N GLU A 96 -12.67 11.13 -9.02
CA GLU A 96 -13.41 10.75 -7.81
C GLU A 96 -12.94 9.38 -7.32
N ILE A 97 -13.24 9.06 -6.06
CA ILE A 97 -13.07 7.70 -5.53
C ILE A 97 -14.37 6.94 -5.76
N ASP A 98 -14.30 5.83 -6.48
CA ASP A 98 -15.35 4.82 -6.55
C ASP A 98 -15.18 3.84 -5.38
N CYS A 99 -16.03 3.94 -4.36
CA CYS A 99 -16.01 3.08 -3.18
C CYS A 99 -16.63 1.71 -3.50
N ASN A 100 -15.88 0.89 -4.23
CA ASN A 100 -16.32 -0.36 -4.84
C ASN A 100 -15.75 -1.64 -4.18
N GLU A 101 -15.15 -1.50 -2.99
CA GLU A 101 -14.67 -2.62 -2.16
C GLU A 101 -13.67 -3.56 -2.87
N GLN A 102 -12.94 -3.05 -3.87
CA GLN A 102 -11.91 -3.84 -4.56
C GLN A 102 -10.73 -4.20 -3.65
N GLY A 103 -10.52 -3.46 -2.57
CA GLY A 103 -9.56 -3.75 -1.51
C GLY A 103 -8.18 -3.14 -1.73
N VAL A 104 -7.33 -3.37 -0.74
CA VAL A 104 -5.93 -2.92 -0.62
C VAL A 104 -4.99 -3.99 -1.15
N LEU A 105 -3.92 -3.57 -1.84
CA LEU A 105 -2.88 -4.50 -2.29
C LEU A 105 -1.98 -4.90 -1.13
N PHE A 106 -2.03 -6.17 -0.71
CA PHE A 106 -1.17 -6.70 0.34
C PHE A 106 -0.21 -7.75 -0.21
N VAL A 107 1.09 -7.52 -0.01
CA VAL A 107 2.20 -8.39 -0.43
C VAL A 107 2.95 -8.88 0.81
N THR A 108 3.35 -10.15 0.80
CA THR A 108 4.40 -10.66 1.69
C THR A 108 5.63 -10.99 0.88
N ALA A 109 6.80 -10.66 1.42
CA ALA A 109 8.09 -10.89 0.79
C ALA A 109 9.14 -11.31 1.84
N GLU A 110 10.25 -11.85 1.38
CA GLU A 110 11.40 -12.21 2.21
C GLU A 110 12.71 -11.73 1.57
N THR A 111 13.73 -11.48 2.40
CA THR A 111 15.09 -11.15 1.96
C THR A 111 16.11 -11.85 2.84
N THR A 112 17.24 -12.22 2.24
CA THR A 112 18.41 -12.76 2.98
C THR A 112 19.24 -11.66 3.65
N SER A 113 18.92 -10.39 3.41
CA SER A 113 19.51 -9.23 4.08
C SER A 113 19.02 -9.08 5.52
N VAL A 114 19.78 -8.36 6.33
CA VAL A 114 19.38 -7.88 7.66
C VAL A 114 18.97 -6.40 7.57
N ILE A 115 18.23 -5.90 8.57
CA ILE A 115 17.76 -4.50 8.58
C ILE A 115 18.94 -3.51 8.51
N ASP A 116 20.04 -3.81 9.21
CA ASP A 116 21.18 -2.90 9.29
C ASP A 116 21.93 -2.75 7.95
N ASP A 117 21.69 -3.65 6.98
CA ASP A 117 22.21 -3.51 5.60
C ASP A 117 21.64 -2.27 4.88
N PHE A 118 20.56 -1.68 5.38
CA PHE A 118 19.91 -0.49 4.82
C PHE A 118 20.42 0.84 5.40
N GLY A 119 21.38 0.79 6.33
CA GLY A 119 22.09 1.97 6.82
C GLY A 119 21.24 2.94 7.62
N ASP A 120 21.35 4.23 7.29
CA ASP A 120 20.66 5.34 7.97
C ASP A 120 19.21 5.56 7.51
N PHE A 121 18.71 4.68 6.63
CA PHE A 121 17.39 4.75 6.03
C PHE A 121 17.16 5.98 5.13
N ALA A 122 18.23 6.65 4.68
CA ALA A 122 18.12 7.67 3.65
C ALA A 122 17.51 7.06 2.36
N PRO A 123 16.65 7.78 1.62
CA PRO A 123 15.97 7.23 0.45
C PRO A 123 16.94 6.66 -0.60
N THR A 124 16.84 5.36 -0.87
CA THR A 124 17.64 4.66 -1.88
C THR A 124 16.75 3.81 -2.80
N PRO A 125 17.21 3.49 -4.03
CA PRO A 125 16.51 2.55 -4.90
C PRO A 125 16.24 1.18 -4.24
N GLN A 126 17.10 0.76 -3.32
CA GLN A 126 16.99 -0.48 -2.57
C GLN A 126 15.84 -0.42 -1.56
N LEU A 127 15.70 0.69 -0.81
CA LEU A 127 14.56 0.89 0.10
C LEU A 127 13.22 0.89 -0.65
N ARG A 128 13.16 1.48 -1.85
CA ARG A 128 11.94 1.49 -2.68
C ARG A 128 11.42 0.09 -3.04
N ARG A 129 12.24 -0.95 -2.93
CA ARG A 129 11.81 -2.34 -3.16
C ARG A 129 11.12 -2.97 -1.97
N LEU A 130 11.12 -2.30 -0.81
CA LEU A 130 10.36 -2.72 0.38
C LEU A 130 8.89 -2.27 0.33
N THR A 131 8.46 -1.61 -0.74
CA THR A 131 7.06 -1.29 -1.05
C THR A 131 6.65 -1.98 -2.34
N PRO A 132 5.36 -2.32 -2.55
CA PRO A 132 4.92 -2.92 -3.80
C PRO A 132 5.11 -1.96 -4.98
N THR A 133 5.36 -2.51 -6.16
CA THR A 133 5.40 -1.75 -7.42
C THR A 133 4.02 -1.64 -8.04
N VAL A 134 3.70 -0.49 -8.64
CA VAL A 134 2.47 -0.25 -9.41
C VAL A 134 2.82 0.01 -10.86
N ASP A 135 2.12 -0.68 -11.76
CA ASP A 135 2.16 -0.37 -13.19
C ASP A 135 1.21 0.79 -13.49
N TYR A 136 1.75 2.01 -13.52
CA TYR A 136 1.00 3.23 -13.83
C TYR A 136 0.68 3.40 -15.31
N SER A 137 0.95 2.41 -16.17
CA SER A 137 0.50 2.43 -17.57
C SER A 137 -0.93 1.91 -17.74
N LEU A 138 -1.45 1.15 -16.78
CA LEU A 138 -2.76 0.49 -16.84
C LEU A 138 -3.95 1.43 -16.60
N GLY A 139 -3.68 2.70 -16.32
CA GLY A 139 -4.70 3.73 -16.10
C GLY A 139 -5.20 3.79 -14.66
N ILE A 140 -5.63 4.98 -14.25
CA ILE A 140 -5.87 5.36 -12.85
C ILE A 140 -6.85 4.46 -12.08
N SER A 141 -7.82 3.87 -12.79
CA SER A 141 -8.81 2.98 -12.18
C SER A 141 -8.30 1.59 -11.85
N SER A 142 -7.11 1.22 -12.33
CA SER A 142 -6.46 -0.03 -11.97
C SER A 142 -5.69 0.07 -10.64
N TYR A 143 -5.33 1.27 -10.19
CA TYR A 143 -4.45 1.48 -9.04
C TYR A 143 -5.21 1.29 -7.73
N PRO A 144 -4.82 0.35 -6.84
CA PRO A 144 -5.27 0.37 -5.46
C PRO A 144 -4.87 1.68 -4.80
N LEU A 145 -5.72 2.28 -3.96
CA LEU A 145 -5.37 3.55 -3.28
C LEU A 145 -4.32 3.36 -2.18
N LEU A 146 -4.20 2.13 -1.67
CA LEU A 146 -3.24 1.75 -0.65
C LEU A 146 -2.59 0.43 -1.05
N LEU A 147 -1.30 0.36 -0.79
CA LEU A 147 -0.45 -0.79 -1.01
C LEU A 147 0.28 -1.08 0.30
N ILE A 148 0.49 -2.35 0.62
CA ILE A 148 1.22 -2.76 1.81
C ILE A 148 2.10 -3.93 1.43
N GLN A 149 3.39 -3.86 1.80
CA GLN A 149 4.31 -4.98 1.74
C GLN A 149 4.88 -5.26 3.12
N VAL A 150 4.75 -6.50 3.57
CA VAL A 150 5.47 -7.03 4.72
C VAL A 150 6.69 -7.77 4.21
N THR A 151 7.89 -7.31 4.56
CA THR A 151 9.14 -7.98 4.18
C THR A 151 9.81 -8.58 5.41
N TYR A 152 10.05 -9.89 5.39
CA TYR A 152 10.76 -10.62 6.45
C TYR A 152 12.27 -10.65 6.17
N PHE A 153 13.07 -10.34 7.18
CA PHE A 153 14.53 -10.25 7.09
C PHE A 153 15.20 -11.47 7.73
N LYS A 154 16.43 -11.78 7.32
CA LYS A 154 17.23 -12.87 7.89
C LYS A 154 17.47 -12.73 9.39
N CYS A 155 17.53 -11.51 9.91
CA CYS A 155 17.68 -11.24 11.34
C CYS A 155 16.37 -11.41 12.15
N GLY A 156 15.30 -11.92 11.53
CA GLY A 156 13.98 -12.07 12.16
C GLY A 156 13.18 -10.76 12.24
N GLY A 157 13.79 -9.62 11.90
CA GLY A 157 13.10 -8.34 11.78
C GLY A 157 12.14 -8.28 10.59
N VAL A 158 11.28 -7.28 10.60
CA VAL A 158 10.26 -7.05 9.57
C VAL A 158 10.24 -5.59 9.15
N SER A 159 9.97 -5.33 7.87
CA SER A 159 9.56 -4.00 7.41
C SER A 159 8.12 -4.02 6.93
N ILE A 160 7.42 -2.91 7.15
CA ILE A 160 6.10 -2.64 6.57
C ILE A 160 6.26 -1.43 5.66
N GLY A 161 6.21 -1.67 4.35
CA GLY A 161 6.14 -0.63 3.33
C GLY A 161 4.69 -0.32 3.00
N ILE A 162 4.30 0.95 3.05
CA ILE A 162 2.96 1.47 2.74
C ILE A 162 3.06 2.44 1.57
#